data_AF-A0A5C5YKS0-F1
#
_entry.id   AF-A0A5C5YKS0-F1
#
_cell.length_a   1.000
_cell.length_b   1.000
_cell.length_c   1.000
_cell.angle_alpha   90.00
_cell.angle_beta   90.00
_cell.angle_gamma   90.00
#
_symmetry.space_group_name_H-M   'P 1'
#
loop_
_entity.id
_entity.type
_entity.pdbx_description
1 polymer ?
#
loop_
_entity_poly.entity_id
_entity_poly.type
_entity_poly.pdbx_seq_one_letter_code
_entity_poly.pdbx_strand_id
1 'polypeptide(L)'
;MPKTTEAPKPSGGHTADLESLTQQQAAWLIGKPTSWLRDRADLDGRRPDGKYNARDLVRAFLADEKSRLEPAEVPEPDLQAMVQTCGHLEDTHRSIGIQILESIQARFGAAGLARAGEILLRSLKWDHARWGDQPSHRPRPKLTEAEVRAKVLADLEERVADRLREEEERESRQLGRVVEQCPDCRRVLWVLEWRKMVPPAGYLIDEIECDDCLVKKFPPRLPA
;
A
#
# COMPACT_ATOMS: atom_id res chain seq x y z
N MET A 1 -28.06 -50.46 -50.77
CA MET A 1 -27.22 -49.24 -50.78
C MET A 1 -26.69 -49.02 -49.37
N PRO A 2 -25.39 -49.24 -49.10
CA PRO A 2 -24.85 -49.00 -47.77
C PRO A 2 -24.69 -47.50 -47.53
N LYS A 3 -25.22 -47.02 -46.40
CA LYS A 3 -25.04 -45.65 -45.91
C LYS A 3 -23.57 -45.44 -45.56
N THR A 4 -22.90 -44.54 -46.27
CA THR A 4 -21.57 -44.05 -45.89
C THR A 4 -21.71 -43.26 -44.59
N THR A 5 -21.18 -43.81 -43.51
CA THR A 5 -21.10 -43.13 -42.21
C THR A 5 -19.99 -42.09 -42.30
N GLU A 6 -20.33 -40.80 -42.24
CA GLU A 6 -19.34 -39.74 -42.08
C GLU A 6 -18.64 -39.92 -40.74
N ALA A 7 -17.31 -40.04 -40.78
CA ALA A 7 -16.48 -40.06 -39.60
C ALA A 7 -16.57 -38.68 -38.88
N PRO A 8 -16.65 -38.66 -37.55
CA PRO A 8 -16.67 -37.41 -36.80
C PRO A 8 -15.36 -36.64 -37.02
N LYS A 9 -15.47 -35.36 -37.42
CA LYS A 9 -14.34 -34.44 -37.48
C LYS A 9 -13.64 -34.42 -36.12
N PRO A 10 -12.30 -34.53 -36.06
CA PRO A 10 -11.59 -34.35 -34.80
C PRO A 10 -11.88 -32.92 -34.32
N SER A 11 -12.44 -32.82 -33.11
CA SER A 11 -12.50 -31.56 -32.37
C SER A 11 -11.06 -31.07 -32.22
N GLY A 12 -10.71 -30.05 -32.99
CA GLY A 12 -9.38 -29.45 -33.02
C GLY A 12 -9.02 -28.83 -31.68
N GLY A 13 -8.53 -29.64 -30.76
CA GLY A 13 -7.69 -29.17 -29.68
C GLY A 13 -6.39 -28.70 -30.30
N HIS A 14 -6.30 -27.40 -30.58
CA HIS A 14 -5.04 -26.78 -30.98
C HIS A 14 -4.08 -26.87 -29.79
N THR A 15 -3.25 -27.90 -29.73
CA THR A 15 -2.02 -27.86 -28.93
C THR A 15 -1.14 -26.77 -29.56
N ALA A 16 -1.26 -25.55 -29.03
CA ALA A 16 -0.42 -24.46 -29.46
C ALA A 16 1.03 -24.84 -29.16
N ASP A 17 1.85 -24.91 -30.21
CA ASP A 17 3.29 -25.02 -30.06
C ASP A 17 3.79 -23.72 -29.42
N LEU A 18 4.05 -23.78 -28.12
CA LEU A 18 4.51 -22.65 -27.32
C LEU A 18 5.90 -22.16 -27.76
N GLU A 19 6.63 -22.91 -28.58
CA GLU A 19 7.89 -22.47 -29.14
C GLU A 19 7.72 -21.74 -30.49
N SER A 20 6.54 -21.80 -31.11
CA SER A 20 6.32 -21.38 -32.49
C SER A 20 4.93 -20.73 -32.68
N LEU A 21 4.69 -19.61 -32.00
CA LEU A 21 3.43 -18.87 -32.05
C LEU A 21 3.39 -17.91 -33.25
N THR A 22 2.25 -17.90 -33.95
CA THR A 22 1.94 -16.82 -34.90
C THR A 22 1.73 -15.50 -34.16
N GLN A 23 1.81 -14.36 -34.86
CA GLN A 23 1.58 -13.03 -34.25
C GLN A 23 0.20 -12.92 -33.58
N GLN A 24 -0.83 -13.54 -34.14
CA GLN A 24 -2.17 -13.55 -33.54
C GLN A 24 -2.20 -14.36 -32.23
N GLN A 25 -1.59 -15.54 -32.21
CA GLN A 25 -1.52 -16.38 -31.01
C GLN A 25 -0.65 -15.73 -29.92
N ALA A 26 0.46 -15.11 -30.32
CA ALA A 26 1.34 -14.35 -29.46
C ALA A 26 0.62 -13.14 -28.82
N ALA A 27 -0.13 -12.37 -29.61
CA ALA A 27 -0.92 -11.25 -29.11
C ALA A 27 -2.02 -11.70 -28.13
N TRP A 28 -2.67 -12.82 -28.43
CA TRP A 28 -3.67 -13.41 -27.54
C TRP A 28 -3.07 -13.87 -26.21
N LEU A 29 -1.88 -14.49 -26.23
CA LEU A 29 -1.17 -14.94 -25.03
C LEU A 29 -0.91 -13.81 -24.03
N ILE A 30 -0.53 -12.62 -24.51
CA ILE A 30 -0.23 -11.46 -23.66
C ILE A 30 -1.45 -10.53 -23.46
N GLY A 31 -2.62 -10.90 -23.98
CA GLY A 31 -3.86 -10.13 -23.84
C GLY A 31 -3.84 -8.77 -24.56
N LYS A 32 -3.14 -8.65 -25.69
CA LYS A 32 -3.05 -7.39 -26.47
C LYS A 32 -3.59 -7.58 -27.90
N PRO A 33 -3.99 -6.49 -28.59
CA PRO A 33 -4.34 -6.55 -30.01
C PRO A 33 -3.14 -6.90 -30.90
N THR A 34 -3.38 -7.57 -32.03
CA THR A 34 -2.33 -7.94 -33.00
C THR A 34 -1.57 -6.72 -33.54
N SER A 35 -2.25 -5.57 -33.69
CA SER A 35 -1.63 -4.29 -34.08
C SER A 35 -0.62 -3.80 -33.07
N TRP A 36 -0.93 -3.90 -31.77
CA TRP A 36 -0.01 -3.51 -30.70
C TRP A 36 1.30 -4.30 -30.78
N LEU A 37 1.22 -5.62 -30.96
CA LEU A 37 2.40 -6.47 -31.07
C LEU A 37 3.20 -6.25 -32.37
N ARG A 38 2.52 -5.76 -33.44
CA ARG A 38 3.21 -5.37 -34.68
C ARG A 38 4.09 -4.14 -34.47
N ASP A 39 3.56 -3.18 -33.73
CA ASP A 39 4.17 -1.88 -33.52
C ASP A 39 5.26 -1.93 -32.41
N ARG A 40 5.32 -3.06 -31.68
CA ARG A 40 6.34 -3.39 -30.67
C ARG A 40 7.37 -4.39 -31.18
N ALA A 41 8.05 -4.03 -32.27
CA ALA A 41 9.11 -4.86 -32.89
C ALA A 41 10.34 -5.03 -31.98
N ASP A 42 10.47 -4.19 -30.97
CA ASP A 42 11.50 -4.18 -29.93
C ASP A 42 11.34 -5.30 -28.88
N LEU A 43 10.20 -5.99 -28.83
CA LEU A 43 10.00 -7.08 -27.88
C LEU A 43 10.84 -8.32 -28.25
N ASP A 44 11.77 -8.65 -27.36
CA ASP A 44 12.67 -9.79 -27.48
C ASP A 44 11.93 -11.12 -27.26
N GLY A 45 11.35 -11.65 -28.34
CA GLY A 45 10.64 -12.93 -28.34
C GLY A 45 10.38 -13.49 -29.73
N ARG A 46 10.81 -12.78 -30.78
CA ARG A 46 10.76 -13.25 -32.16
C ARG A 46 11.97 -14.13 -32.46
N ARG A 47 11.69 -15.30 -33.01
CA ARG A 47 12.68 -16.21 -33.56
C ARG A 47 13.11 -15.75 -34.97
N PRO A 48 14.23 -16.27 -35.51
CA PRO A 48 14.68 -15.96 -36.87
C PRO A 48 13.66 -16.29 -37.97
N ASP A 49 12.73 -17.22 -37.71
CA ASP A 49 11.65 -17.59 -38.62
C ASP A 49 10.45 -16.62 -38.58
N GLY A 50 10.54 -15.55 -37.80
CA GLY A 50 9.50 -14.53 -37.64
C GLY A 50 8.36 -14.92 -36.70
N LYS A 51 8.39 -16.11 -36.10
CA LYS A 51 7.41 -16.56 -35.10
C LYS A 51 7.86 -16.23 -33.68
N TYR A 52 6.95 -16.36 -32.72
CA TYR A 52 7.23 -16.03 -31.32
C TYR A 52 7.46 -17.28 -30.48
N ASN A 53 8.46 -17.22 -29.60
CA ASN A 53 8.56 -18.14 -28.47
C ASN A 53 7.72 -17.58 -27.31
N ALA A 54 6.78 -18.38 -26.79
CA ALA A 54 5.86 -17.96 -25.72
C ALA A 54 6.59 -17.52 -24.45
N ARG A 55 7.64 -18.26 -24.06
CA ARG A 55 8.38 -17.99 -22.82
C ARG A 55 9.15 -16.68 -22.92
N ASP A 56 9.83 -16.47 -24.04
CA ASP A 56 10.63 -15.27 -24.26
C ASP A 56 9.74 -14.05 -24.43
N LEU A 57 8.64 -14.18 -25.19
CA LEU A 57 7.63 -13.13 -25.34
C LEU A 57 7.02 -12.73 -24.00
N VAL A 58 6.60 -13.68 -23.17
CA VAL A 58 6.02 -13.37 -21.84
C VAL A 58 7.07 -12.72 -20.94
N ARG A 59 8.32 -13.18 -20.97
CA ARG A 59 9.41 -12.56 -20.20
C ARG A 59 9.66 -11.12 -20.64
N ALA A 60 9.76 -10.85 -21.94
CA ALA A 60 9.97 -9.51 -22.48
C ALA A 60 8.78 -8.59 -22.19
N PHE A 61 7.56 -9.11 -22.34
CA PHE A 61 6.34 -8.39 -22.00
C PHE A 61 6.28 -8.00 -20.52
N LEU A 62 6.58 -8.93 -19.61
CA LEU A 62 6.63 -8.65 -18.18
C LEU A 62 7.74 -7.67 -17.81
N ALA A 63 8.90 -7.73 -18.48
CA ALA A 63 9.98 -6.77 -18.27
C ALA A 63 9.59 -5.35 -18.73
N ASP A 64 8.92 -5.22 -19.86
CA ASP A 64 8.40 -3.94 -20.38
C ASP A 64 7.26 -3.38 -19.52
N GLU A 65 6.33 -4.21 -19.06
CA GLU A 65 5.29 -3.76 -18.12
C GLU A 65 5.91 -3.36 -16.77
N LYS A 66 6.93 -4.10 -16.29
CA LYS A 66 7.62 -3.77 -15.04
C LYS A 66 8.41 -2.46 -15.14
N SER A 67 9.04 -2.16 -16.28
CA SER A 67 9.77 -0.89 -16.46
C SER A 67 8.83 0.32 -16.50
N ARG A 68 7.57 0.13 -16.92
CA ARG A 68 6.50 1.16 -16.81
C ARG A 68 5.93 1.28 -15.40
N LEU A 69 6.16 0.26 -14.57
CA LEU A 69 5.82 0.23 -13.15
C LEU A 69 7.01 0.64 -12.27
N GLU A 70 8.14 1.07 -12.85
CA GLU A 70 9.23 1.68 -12.09
C GLU A 70 8.63 2.79 -11.22
N PRO A 71 8.80 2.73 -9.88
CA PRO A 71 8.14 3.66 -8.99
C PRO A 71 8.57 5.07 -9.38
N ALA A 72 7.61 5.91 -9.76
CA ALA A 72 7.89 7.33 -9.90
C ALA A 72 8.49 7.82 -8.57
N GLU A 73 9.49 8.70 -8.64
CA GLU A 73 9.95 9.44 -7.46
C GLU A 73 8.80 10.34 -7.00
N VAL A 74 8.00 9.82 -6.08
CA VAL A 74 6.97 10.59 -5.40
C VAL A 74 7.69 11.48 -4.39
N PRO A 75 7.46 12.80 -4.40
CA PRO A 75 8.05 13.70 -3.42
C PRO A 75 7.79 13.22 -1.99
N GLU A 76 8.81 13.29 -1.14
CA GLU A 76 8.75 12.88 0.26
C GLU A 76 7.56 13.46 1.05
N PRO A 77 7.12 14.73 0.85
CA PRO A 77 5.94 15.27 1.52
C PRO A 77 4.63 14.53 1.17
N ASP A 78 4.47 14.11 -0.09
CA ASP A 78 3.28 13.41 -0.56
C ASP A 78 3.21 11.98 0.03
N LEU A 79 4.37 11.32 0.18
CA LEU A 79 4.48 10.01 0.82
C LEU A 79 4.18 10.07 2.32
N GLN A 80 4.68 11.10 3.01
CA GLN A 80 4.44 11.29 4.44
C GLN A 80 2.95 11.48 4.75
N ALA A 81 2.26 12.31 3.95
CA ALA A 81 0.82 12.52 4.09
C ALA A 81 0.01 11.21 3.95
N MET A 82 0.44 10.33 3.03
CA MET A 82 -0.22 9.05 2.80
C MET A 82 -0.03 8.08 3.96
N VAL A 83 1.18 7.99 4.52
CA VAL A 83 1.46 7.15 5.71
C VAL A 83 0.61 7.60 6.90
N GLN A 84 0.56 8.91 7.16
CA GLN A 84 -0.21 9.48 8.27
C GLN A 84 -1.72 9.25 8.13
N THR A 85 -2.25 9.29 6.91
CA THR A 85 -3.69 9.06 6.67
C THR A 85 -4.07 7.59 6.85
N CYS A 86 -3.20 6.67 6.45
CA CYS A 86 -3.51 5.24 6.46
C CYS A 86 -3.24 4.55 7.81
N GLY A 87 -2.36 5.10 8.65
CA GLY A 87 -2.14 4.61 10.01
C GLY A 87 -3.33 4.81 10.95
N HIS A 88 -4.35 5.58 10.56
CA HIS A 88 -5.56 5.89 11.33
C HIS A 88 -6.83 5.63 10.52
N LEU A 89 -6.98 4.42 9.99
CA LEU A 89 -8.21 3.97 9.31
C LEU A 89 -9.36 3.69 10.30
N GLU A 90 -9.64 4.64 11.20
CA GLU A 90 -10.98 4.75 11.79
C GLU A 90 -11.93 5.34 10.74
N ASP A 91 -13.24 5.05 10.86
CA ASP A 91 -14.25 5.41 9.85
C ASP A 91 -14.26 6.91 9.46
N THR A 92 -13.73 7.77 10.31
CA THR A 92 -13.58 9.21 10.15
C THR A 92 -12.63 9.64 9.02
N HIS A 93 -11.67 8.81 8.59
CA HIS A 93 -10.61 9.21 7.65
C HIS A 93 -10.70 8.56 6.24
N ARG A 94 -11.76 7.77 5.96
CA ARG A 94 -11.92 7.07 4.67
C ARG A 94 -11.96 8.00 3.46
N SER A 95 -12.63 9.14 3.56
CA SER A 95 -12.77 10.09 2.43
C SER A 95 -11.42 10.69 2.01
N ILE A 96 -10.53 10.96 2.98
CA ILE A 96 -9.19 11.48 2.74
C ILE A 96 -8.32 10.38 2.08
N GLY A 97 -8.39 9.15 2.59
CA GLY A 97 -7.70 8.01 1.98
C GLY A 97 -8.11 7.78 0.52
N ILE A 98 -9.41 7.90 0.21
CA ILE A 98 -9.91 7.81 -1.17
C ILE A 98 -9.35 8.93 -2.05
N GLN A 99 -9.41 10.19 -1.61
CA GLN A 99 -8.90 11.33 -2.37
C GLN A 99 -7.40 11.23 -2.67
N ILE A 100 -6.60 10.73 -1.71
CA ILE A 100 -5.16 10.52 -1.90
C ILE A 100 -4.92 9.43 -2.94
N LEU A 101 -5.63 8.30 -2.87
CA LEU A 101 -5.52 7.22 -3.86
C LEU A 101 -5.94 7.69 -5.25
N GLU A 102 -7.01 8.46 -5.37
CA GLU A 102 -7.47 9.05 -6.63
C GLU A 102 -6.44 10.02 -7.22
N SER A 103 -5.84 10.88 -6.37
CA SER A 103 -4.76 11.79 -6.78
C SER A 103 -3.52 11.05 -7.27
N ILE A 104 -3.10 9.99 -6.56
CA ILE A 104 -1.98 9.14 -6.96
C ILE A 104 -2.28 8.43 -8.28
N GLN A 105 -3.50 7.90 -8.44
CA GLN A 105 -3.92 7.27 -9.69
C GLN A 105 -3.90 8.27 -10.85
N ALA A 106 -4.39 9.49 -10.65
CA ALA A 106 -4.42 10.52 -11.68
C ALA A 106 -3.01 10.98 -12.11
N ARG A 107 -2.06 11.08 -11.17
CA ARG A 107 -0.71 11.58 -11.43
C ARG A 107 0.27 10.49 -11.88
N PHE A 108 0.15 9.28 -11.34
CA PHE A 108 1.16 8.22 -11.47
C PHE A 108 0.59 6.89 -11.96
N GLY A 109 -0.71 6.82 -12.22
CA GLY A 109 -1.38 5.64 -12.77
C GLY A 109 -1.26 4.41 -11.87
N ALA A 110 -1.25 3.24 -12.50
CA ALA A 110 -1.20 1.95 -11.81
C ALA A 110 0.11 1.75 -11.01
N ALA A 111 1.22 2.33 -11.48
CA ALA A 111 2.51 2.27 -10.80
C ALA A 111 2.46 2.94 -9.42
N GLY A 112 1.86 4.14 -9.36
CA GLY A 112 1.67 4.86 -8.11
C GLY A 112 0.77 4.10 -7.12
N LEU A 113 -0.32 3.50 -7.61
CA LEU A 113 -1.22 2.70 -6.77
C LEU A 113 -0.55 1.43 -6.24
N ALA A 114 0.26 0.74 -7.05
CA ALA A 114 1.01 -0.43 -6.60
C ALA A 114 1.98 -0.05 -5.48
N ARG A 115 2.69 1.07 -5.63
CA ARG A 115 3.61 1.58 -4.61
C ARG A 115 2.88 1.98 -3.32
N ALA A 116 1.74 2.65 -3.44
CA ALA A 116 0.90 2.99 -2.30
C ALA A 116 0.43 1.75 -1.54
N GLY A 117 -0.02 0.71 -2.26
CA GLY A 117 -0.46 -0.55 -1.68
C GLY A 117 0.64 -1.31 -0.92
N GLU A 118 1.88 -1.32 -1.44
CA GLU A 118 3.02 -1.93 -0.73
C GLU A 118 3.31 -1.24 0.61
N ILE A 119 3.25 0.09 0.63
CA ILE A 119 3.50 0.89 1.83
C ILE A 119 2.38 0.64 2.86
N LEU A 120 1.11 0.67 2.42
CA LEU A 120 -0.06 0.44 3.26
C LEU A 120 -0.03 -0.95 3.91
N LEU A 121 0.25 -1.98 3.11
CA LEU A 121 0.32 -3.36 3.61
C LEU A 121 1.45 -3.53 4.64
N ARG A 122 2.57 -2.82 4.47
CA ARG A 122 3.67 -2.85 5.44
C ARG A 122 3.27 -2.18 6.75
N SER A 123 2.57 -1.05 6.68
CA SER A 123 2.05 -0.34 7.86
C SER A 123 1.08 -1.21 8.65
N LEU A 124 0.10 -1.82 7.98
CA LEU A 124 -0.89 -2.69 8.62
C LEU A 124 -0.26 -3.91 9.32
N LYS A 125 0.76 -4.51 8.69
CA LYS A 125 1.51 -5.62 9.30
C LYS A 125 2.27 -5.19 10.55
N TRP A 126 2.82 -3.97 10.53
CA TRP A 126 3.54 -3.41 11.66
C TRP A 126 2.58 -3.12 12.83
N ASP A 127 1.42 -2.53 12.58
CA ASP A 127 0.40 -2.29 13.62
C ASP A 127 -0.14 -3.58 14.21
N HIS A 128 -0.47 -4.57 13.37
CA HIS A 128 -0.96 -5.86 13.85
C HIS A 128 0.08 -6.58 14.72
N ALA A 129 1.36 -6.53 14.35
CA ALA A 129 2.44 -7.11 15.14
C ALA A 129 2.62 -6.40 16.50
N ARG A 130 2.30 -5.10 16.58
CA ARG A 130 2.46 -4.27 17.77
C ARG A 130 1.31 -4.43 18.77
N TRP A 131 0.08 -4.51 18.29
CA TRP A 131 -1.11 -4.47 19.14
C TRP A 131 -1.80 -5.83 19.31
N GLY A 132 -1.56 -6.79 18.41
CA GLY A 132 -2.27 -8.07 18.38
C GLY A 132 -3.80 -7.92 18.25
N ASP A 133 -4.53 -9.03 18.34
CA ASP A 133 -6.00 -8.99 18.46
C ASP A 133 -6.38 -8.76 19.94
N GLN A 134 -6.54 -7.51 20.37
CA GLN A 134 -6.97 -7.26 21.76
C GLN A 134 -8.48 -7.48 21.92
N PRO A 135 -8.93 -8.34 22.86
CA PRO A 135 -10.33 -8.42 23.23
C PRO A 135 -10.72 -7.25 24.14
N SER A 136 -11.57 -6.36 23.63
CA SER A 136 -12.07 -5.19 24.35
C SER A 136 -13.28 -5.51 25.23
N HIS A 137 -13.16 -6.33 26.27
CA HIS A 137 -14.21 -6.39 27.31
C HIS A 137 -13.69 -6.81 28.69
N ARG A 138 -13.72 -5.87 29.64
CA ARG A 138 -13.76 -6.17 31.08
C ARG A 138 -15.14 -5.81 31.64
N PRO A 139 -15.71 -6.63 32.53
CA PRO A 139 -16.97 -6.30 33.20
C PRO A 139 -16.77 -5.08 34.12
N ARG A 140 -17.67 -4.09 34.01
CA ARG A 140 -17.61 -2.86 34.81
C ARG A 140 -18.23 -3.11 36.21
N PRO A 141 -17.60 -2.63 37.30
CA PRO A 141 -18.20 -2.66 38.63
C PRO A 141 -19.46 -1.80 38.68
N LYS A 142 -20.40 -2.16 39.57
CA LYS A 142 -21.64 -1.38 39.81
C LYS A 142 -21.30 -0.10 40.57
N LEU A 143 -21.37 1.03 39.89
CA LEU A 143 -21.18 2.36 40.47
C LEU A 143 -22.51 2.90 41.01
N THR A 144 -22.45 3.68 42.08
CA THR A 144 -23.58 4.44 42.61
C THR A 144 -23.94 5.63 41.71
N GLU A 145 -25.14 6.20 41.86
CA GLU A 145 -25.60 7.30 40.99
C GLU A 145 -24.70 8.56 41.08
N ALA A 146 -24.16 8.86 42.26
CA ALA A 146 -23.21 9.97 42.44
C ALA A 146 -21.86 9.70 41.75
N GLU A 147 -21.36 8.46 41.82
CA GLU A 147 -20.13 8.05 41.14
C GLU A 147 -20.32 8.00 39.62
N VAL A 148 -21.51 7.63 39.14
CA VAL A 148 -21.86 7.69 37.72
C VAL A 148 -21.85 9.13 37.23
N ARG A 149 -22.45 10.08 37.97
CA ARG A 149 -22.45 11.50 37.57
C ARG A 149 -21.05 12.11 37.58
N ALA A 150 -20.26 11.86 38.62
CA ALA A 150 -18.88 12.34 38.70
C ALA A 150 -18.02 11.76 37.56
N LYS A 151 -18.19 10.47 37.26
CA LYS A 151 -17.50 9.82 36.15
C LYS A 151 -17.94 10.35 34.79
N VAL A 152 -19.24 10.59 34.59
CA VAL A 152 -19.74 11.17 33.34
C VAL A 152 -19.19 12.58 33.11
N LEU A 153 -19.07 13.40 34.16
CA LEU A 153 -18.46 14.73 34.08
C LEU A 153 -16.97 14.66 33.76
N ALA A 154 -16.21 13.84 34.47
CA ALA A 154 -14.78 13.63 34.18
C ALA A 154 -14.56 13.07 32.77
N ASP A 155 -15.34 12.06 32.36
CA ASP A 155 -15.29 11.48 31.01
C ASP A 155 -15.71 12.52 29.94
N LEU A 156 -16.54 13.51 30.27
CA LEU A 156 -16.94 14.59 29.35
C LEU A 156 -15.83 15.62 29.18
N GLU A 157 -15.20 16.05 30.28
CA GLU A 157 -14.07 16.97 30.26
C GLU A 157 -12.88 16.35 29.50
N GLU A 158 -12.58 15.08 29.76
CA GLU A 158 -11.55 14.32 29.03
C GLU A 158 -11.90 14.23 27.54
N ARG A 159 -13.15 13.87 27.19
CA ARG A 159 -13.59 13.79 25.78
C ARG A 159 -13.55 15.14 25.05
N VAL A 160 -13.84 16.25 25.73
CA VAL A 160 -13.73 17.58 25.11
C VAL A 160 -12.27 17.96 24.91
N ALA A 161 -11.41 17.69 25.90
CA ALA A 161 -9.97 17.95 25.78
C ALA A 161 -9.32 17.10 24.67
N ASP A 162 -9.69 15.83 24.57
CA ASP A 162 -9.21 14.94 23.53
C ASP A 162 -9.73 15.36 22.15
N ARG A 163 -11.01 15.73 22.03
CA ARG A 163 -11.57 16.22 20.75
C ARG A 163 -10.89 17.50 20.28
N LEU A 164 -10.58 18.44 21.17
CA LEU A 164 -9.84 19.66 20.82
C LEU A 164 -8.41 19.34 20.36
N ARG A 165 -7.74 18.40 21.03
CA ARG A 165 -6.40 17.93 20.65
C ARG A 165 -6.44 17.24 19.27
N GLU A 166 -7.40 16.37 19.05
CA GLU A 166 -7.65 15.72 17.75
C GLU A 166 -7.91 16.75 16.64
N GLU A 167 -8.62 17.84 16.95
CA GLU A 167 -8.91 18.90 15.98
C GLU A 167 -7.65 19.69 15.60
N GLU A 168 -6.84 20.08 16.57
CA GLU A 168 -5.56 20.76 16.37
C GLU A 168 -4.55 19.87 15.63
N GLU A 169 -4.52 18.58 15.99
CA GLU A 169 -3.68 17.59 15.34
C GLU A 169 -4.15 17.35 13.90
N ARG A 170 -5.46 17.22 13.66
CA ARG A 170 -6.04 17.09 12.32
C ARG A 170 -5.70 18.28 11.43
N GLU A 171 -5.87 19.50 11.92
CA GLU A 171 -5.48 20.73 11.19
C GLU A 171 -3.98 20.76 10.90
N SER A 172 -3.15 20.41 11.89
CA SER A 172 -1.70 20.35 11.73
C SER A 172 -1.27 19.29 10.71
N ARG A 173 -1.91 18.10 10.72
CA ARG A 173 -1.67 17.03 9.73
C ARG A 173 -2.11 17.46 8.34
N GLN A 174 -3.27 18.11 8.18
CA GLN A 174 -3.73 18.65 6.89
C GLN A 174 -2.75 19.68 6.30
N LEU A 175 -2.08 20.45 7.14
CA LEU A 175 -1.10 21.46 6.73
C LEU A 175 0.33 20.90 6.58
N GLY A 176 0.55 19.59 6.82
CA GLY A 176 1.88 18.97 6.78
C GLY A 176 2.81 19.47 7.90
N ARG A 177 2.24 19.89 9.04
CA ARG A 177 2.93 20.51 10.17
C ARG A 177 3.04 19.61 11.39
N VAL A 178 3.05 18.29 11.21
CA VAL A 178 3.32 17.36 12.31
C VAL A 178 4.71 16.77 12.13
N VAL A 179 5.52 16.81 13.17
CA VAL A 179 6.77 16.04 13.24
C VAL A 179 6.72 15.07 14.39
N GLU A 180 7.20 13.85 14.15
CA GLU A 180 7.37 12.87 15.21
C GLU A 180 8.72 13.10 15.90
N GLN A 181 8.73 13.15 17.22
CA GLN A 181 9.95 13.32 18.00
C GLN A 181 10.08 12.21 19.04
N CYS A 182 11.27 11.61 19.09
CA CYS A 182 11.56 10.62 20.11
C CYS A 182 11.67 11.28 21.49
N PRO A 183 10.87 10.86 22.49
CA PRO A 183 10.92 11.47 23.82
C PRO A 183 12.28 11.23 24.50
N ASP A 184 12.93 10.09 24.22
CA ASP A 184 14.21 9.73 24.85
C ASP A 184 15.42 10.45 24.22
N CYS A 185 15.56 10.39 22.90
CA CYS A 185 16.78 10.88 22.22
C CYS A 185 16.58 12.20 21.47
N ARG A 186 15.35 12.73 21.48
CA ARG A 186 14.92 14.01 20.87
C ARG A 186 15.20 14.11 19.37
N ARG A 187 15.52 13.00 18.70
CA ARG A 187 15.56 12.94 17.24
C ARG A 187 14.17 13.11 16.69
N VAL A 188 14.09 13.77 15.55
CA VAL A 188 12.87 14.03 14.81
C VAL A 188 12.82 13.09 13.62
N LEU A 189 11.70 12.41 13.41
CA LEU A 189 11.48 11.65 12.19
C LEU A 189 11.19 12.65 11.08
N TRP A 190 12.13 12.74 10.14
CA TRP A 190 11.95 13.56 8.95
C TRP A 190 11.91 12.62 7.75
N VAL A 191 10.74 12.57 7.12
CA VAL A 191 10.42 11.67 6.01
C VAL A 191 10.45 10.20 6.42
N LEU A 192 11.64 9.62 6.57
CA LEU A 192 11.85 8.22 6.98
C LEU A 192 13.11 8.03 7.83
N GLU A 193 13.78 9.13 8.21
CA GLU A 193 15.02 9.07 8.96
C GLU A 193 14.93 9.85 10.25
N TRP A 194 15.38 9.22 11.35
CA TRP A 194 15.54 9.88 12.63
C TRP A 194 16.76 10.78 12.62
N ARG A 195 16.54 12.09 12.59
CA ARG A 195 17.60 13.11 12.51
C ARG A 195 17.64 13.96 13.77
N LYS A 196 18.85 14.38 14.17
CA LYS A 196 19.00 15.40 15.23
C LYS A 196 18.80 16.78 14.60
N MET A 197 17.59 17.30 14.71
CA MET A 197 17.25 18.64 14.23
C MET A 197 16.18 19.28 15.13
N VAL A 198 16.05 20.59 15.03
CA VAL A 198 14.98 21.34 15.71
C VAL A 198 13.75 21.33 14.80
N PRO A 199 12.57 20.91 15.30
CA PRO A 199 11.30 21.07 14.59
C PRO A 199 11.13 22.50 14.06
N PRO A 200 10.68 22.71 12.82
CA PRO A 200 10.37 24.05 12.34
C PRO A 200 9.27 24.69 13.20
N ALA A 201 9.29 26.03 13.31
CA ALA A 201 8.31 26.74 14.11
C ALA A 201 6.87 26.52 13.60
N GLY A 202 5.92 26.33 14.52
CA GLY A 202 4.52 26.09 14.19
C GLY A 202 4.20 24.64 13.80
N TYR A 203 5.15 23.71 13.99
CA TYR A 203 4.87 22.28 13.88
C TYR A 203 4.42 21.71 15.22
N LEU A 204 3.40 20.85 15.17
CA LEU A 204 2.96 20.04 16.29
C LEU A 204 3.90 18.85 16.44
N ILE A 205 4.31 18.59 17.68
CA ILE A 205 5.22 17.49 18.02
C ILE A 205 4.39 16.30 18.48
N ASP A 206 4.50 15.20 17.76
CA ASP A 206 3.94 13.91 18.14
C ASP A 206 5.04 13.04 18.76
N GLU A 207 4.85 12.55 19.99
CA GLU A 207 5.92 11.83 20.70
C GLU A 207 5.91 10.34 20.35
N ILE A 208 6.85 9.93 19.48
CA ILE A 208 7.02 8.55 19.04
C ILE A 208 8.45 8.09 19.29
N GLU A 209 8.62 6.95 19.96
CA GLU A 209 9.95 6.38 20.19
C GLU A 209 10.62 5.90 18.89
N CYS A 210 11.89 6.27 18.69
CA CYS A 210 12.68 5.81 17.55
C CYS A 210 13.16 4.36 17.72
N ASP A 211 13.47 3.70 16.60
CA ASP A 211 13.90 2.29 16.55
C ASP A 211 15.08 2.00 17.49
N ASP A 212 16.11 2.86 17.51
CA ASP A 212 17.27 2.64 18.37
C ASP A 212 16.92 2.70 19.86
N CYS A 213 15.95 3.53 20.26
CA CYS A 213 15.50 3.61 21.66
C CYS A 213 14.57 2.44 22.01
N LEU A 214 13.70 2.03 21.08
CA LEU A 214 12.86 0.85 21.22
C LEU A 214 13.69 -0.42 21.40
N VAL A 215 14.73 -0.64 20.58
CA VAL A 215 15.61 -1.81 20.69
C VAL A 215 16.39 -1.82 22.01
N LYS A 216 16.75 -0.64 22.55
CA LYS A 216 17.37 -0.56 23.88
C LYS A 216 16.42 -0.92 25.01
N LYS A 217 15.16 -0.50 24.91
CA LYS A 217 14.11 -0.79 25.92
C LYS A 217 13.63 -2.24 25.84
N PHE A 218 13.51 -2.77 24.63
CA PHE A 218 13.01 -4.10 24.33
C PHE A 218 14.01 -4.83 23.41
N PRO A 219 15.17 -5.24 23.93
CA PRO A 219 16.15 -5.96 23.13
C PRO A 219 15.50 -7.24 22.58
N PRO A 220 15.69 -7.57 21.29
CA PRO A 220 15.13 -8.78 20.71
C PRO A 220 15.63 -9.97 21.52
N ARG A 221 14.70 -10.78 22.03
CA ARG A 221 15.04 -12.07 22.63
C ARG A 221 15.63 -12.92 21.53
N LEU A 222 16.97 -13.03 21.50
CA LEU A 222 17.63 -13.96 20.60
C LEU A 222 17.09 -15.37 20.89
N PRO A 223 16.69 -16.14 19.85
CA PRO A 223 16.37 -17.54 20.05
C PRO A 223 17.62 -18.24 20.60
N ALA A 224 17.43 -18.99 21.68
CA ALA A 224 18.45 -19.85 22.28
C ALA A 224 18.80 -21.03 21.36
#